data_AF-A0A183JPM9-F1
#
_entry.id   AF-A0A183JPM9-F1
#
_cell.length_a   1.000
_cell.length_b   1.000
_cell.length_c   1.000
_cell.angle_alpha   90.00
_cell.angle_beta   90.00
_cell.angle_gamma   90.00
#
_symmetry.space_group_name_H-M   'P 1'
#
loop_
_entity.id
_entity.type
_entity.pdbx_description
1 polymer ?
#
loop_
_entity_poly.entity_id
_entity_poly.type
_entity_poly.pdbx_seq_one_letter_code
_entity_poly.pdbx_strand_id
1 'polypeptide(L)'
;MLLIRSIIVEDPSPEFQRIRDLLDCKRCLETPEVMQTITQSNCVNGQIISEKSSAIRFREISRTKLKLNRCQSRRVYEILRLFLLPRTDEYVKSFSDALTKRATAYFQRVRPDAMRGSSLVPKTSGPSSYNPLKKAFDEAADEYFESQLHEEVSTLLKNYQDIVYKLDRFISSLKKQS
;
A
#
# COMPACT_ATOMS: atom_id res chain seq x y z
N MET A 1 -34.78 5.21 -5.42
CA MET A 1 -33.86 4.07 -5.67
C MET A 1 -32.58 4.33 -4.90
N LEU A 2 -32.25 3.53 -3.88
CA LEU A 2 -31.02 3.70 -3.11
C LEU A 2 -29.82 3.21 -3.94
N LEU A 3 -28.97 4.12 -4.40
CA LEU A 3 -27.71 3.80 -5.06
C LEU A 3 -26.68 3.39 -4.01
N ILE A 4 -26.37 2.09 -3.92
CA ILE A 4 -25.27 1.59 -3.08
C ILE A 4 -23.94 2.12 -3.64
N ARG A 5 -23.30 3.04 -2.90
CA ARG A 5 -22.06 3.71 -3.32
C ARG A 5 -20.82 2.82 -3.18
N SER A 6 -20.76 2.00 -2.13
CA SER A 6 -19.66 1.06 -1.85
C SER A 6 -20.07 0.10 -0.74
N ILE A 7 -19.52 -1.11 -0.72
CA ILE A 7 -19.77 -2.09 0.35
C ILE A 7 -18.69 -1.92 1.42
N ILE A 8 -19.07 -1.59 2.64
CA ILE A 8 -18.16 -1.44 3.78
C ILE A 8 -18.56 -2.41 4.90
N VAL A 9 -17.59 -2.77 5.74
CA VAL A 9 -17.81 -3.54 6.97
C VAL A 9 -17.26 -2.68 8.09
N GLU A 10 -18.02 -2.58 9.18
CA GLU A 10 -17.64 -1.86 10.39
C GLU A 10 -16.58 -2.66 11.14
N ASP A 11 -15.46 -2.02 11.48
CA ASP A 11 -14.32 -2.55 12.22
C ASP A 11 -13.99 -4.03 11.92
N PRO A 12 -13.59 -4.34 10.67
CA PRO A 12 -13.30 -5.71 10.28
C PRO A 12 -12.08 -6.24 11.03
N SER A 13 -12.18 -7.48 11.52
CA SER A 13 -11.01 -8.18 12.05
C SER A 13 -9.93 -8.34 10.98
N PRO A 14 -8.64 -8.47 11.36
CA PRO A 14 -7.56 -8.73 10.41
C PRO A 14 -7.82 -9.96 9.52
N GLU A 15 -8.38 -11.02 10.08
CA GLU A 15 -8.76 -12.26 9.39
C GLU A 15 -9.83 -11.99 8.33
N PHE A 16 -10.91 -11.30 8.70
CA PHE A 16 -11.99 -10.96 7.78
C PHE A 16 -11.45 -10.13 6.62
N GLN A 17 -10.62 -9.15 6.95
CA GLN A 17 -10.02 -8.26 5.99
C GLN A 17 -9.09 -9.02 5.01
N ARG A 18 -8.34 -10.04 5.47
CA ARG A 18 -7.55 -10.92 4.58
C ARG A 18 -8.42 -11.75 3.64
N ILE A 19 -9.55 -12.27 4.14
CA ILE A 19 -10.52 -13.02 3.31
C ILE A 19 -11.11 -12.10 2.24
N ARG A 20 -11.48 -10.88 2.65
CA ARG A 20 -12.06 -9.88 1.75
C ARG A 20 -11.08 -9.48 0.66
N ASP A 21 -9.84 -9.18 1.01
CA ASP A 21 -8.82 -8.81 0.02
C ASP A 21 -8.61 -9.92 -1.01
N LEU A 22 -8.55 -11.19 -0.57
CA LEU A 22 -8.47 -12.32 -1.49
C LEU A 22 -9.66 -12.37 -2.45
N LEU A 23 -10.88 -12.19 -1.94
CA LEU A 23 -12.10 -12.20 -2.76
C LEU A 23 -12.13 -11.02 -3.74
N ASP A 24 -11.80 -9.82 -3.27
CA ASP A 24 -11.77 -8.61 -4.09
C ASP A 24 -10.68 -8.72 -5.17
N CYS A 25 -9.50 -9.28 -4.86
CA CYS A 25 -8.46 -9.58 -5.84
C CYS A 25 -8.95 -10.57 -6.91
N LYS A 26 -9.64 -11.65 -6.54
CA LYS A 26 -10.20 -12.62 -7.51
C LYS A 26 -11.18 -11.94 -8.46
N ARG A 27 -12.12 -11.17 -7.92
CA ARG A 27 -13.09 -10.42 -8.73
C ARG A 27 -12.41 -9.42 -9.68
N CYS A 28 -11.36 -8.75 -9.21
CA CYS A 28 -10.56 -7.89 -10.07
C CYS A 28 -9.91 -8.68 -11.21
N LEU A 29 -9.28 -9.83 -10.93
CA LEU A 29 -8.68 -10.70 -11.95
C LEU A 29 -9.69 -11.18 -13.00
N GLU A 30 -10.92 -11.44 -12.57
CA GLU A 30 -12.05 -11.85 -13.43
C GLU A 30 -12.71 -10.67 -14.18
N THR A 31 -12.32 -9.42 -13.88
CA THR A 31 -12.87 -8.20 -14.51
C THR A 31 -11.79 -7.53 -15.38
N PRO A 32 -11.76 -7.79 -16.70
CA PRO A 32 -10.70 -7.30 -17.59
C PRO A 32 -10.50 -5.79 -17.54
N GLU A 33 -11.58 -5.00 -17.47
CA GLU A 33 -11.48 -3.53 -17.44
C GLU A 33 -10.79 -3.02 -16.18
N VAL A 34 -10.91 -3.75 -15.07
CA VAL A 34 -10.18 -3.44 -13.82
C VAL A 34 -8.70 -3.81 -14.00
N MET A 35 -8.40 -5.02 -14.49
CA MET A 35 -7.00 -5.46 -14.68
C MET A 35 -6.23 -4.62 -15.69
N GLN A 36 -6.89 -4.16 -16.76
CA GLN A 36 -6.30 -3.26 -17.74
C GLN A 36 -5.74 -1.98 -17.11
N THR A 37 -6.32 -1.50 -15.99
CA THR A 37 -5.77 -0.32 -15.28
C THR A 37 -4.42 -0.56 -14.62
N ILE A 38 -4.07 -1.83 -14.35
CA ILE A 38 -2.78 -2.23 -13.78
C ILE A 38 -1.80 -2.65 -14.88
N THR A 39 -2.24 -3.44 -15.86
CA THR A 39 -1.35 -4.02 -16.89
C THR A 39 -1.03 -3.04 -18.02
N GLN A 40 -1.93 -2.10 -18.34
CA GLN A 40 -1.73 -1.08 -19.38
C GLN A 40 -1.18 0.24 -18.80
N SER A 41 -0.53 0.20 -17.63
CA SER A 41 0.11 1.37 -17.01
C SER A 41 1.18 2.05 -17.87
N ASN A 42 1.53 1.47 -19.02
CA ASN A 42 2.68 1.87 -19.80
C ASN A 42 2.36 2.70 -21.06
N CYS A 43 1.09 2.87 -21.45
CA CYS A 43 0.76 3.78 -22.57
C CYS A 43 -0.75 4.05 -22.67
N VAL A 44 -1.18 5.26 -22.30
CA VAL A 44 -2.43 5.84 -22.85
C VAL A 44 -1.98 7.05 -23.66
N ASN A 45 -2.23 7.05 -24.97
CA ASN A 45 -1.82 8.12 -25.89
C ASN A 45 -0.30 8.43 -25.93
N GLY A 46 0.57 7.43 -25.73
CA GLY A 46 2.02 7.64 -25.80
C GLY A 46 2.69 8.14 -24.51
N GLN A 47 1.93 8.36 -23.43
CA GLN A 47 2.47 8.90 -22.17
C GLN A 47 2.65 7.80 -21.11
N ILE A 48 3.82 7.82 -20.45
CA ILE A 48 4.12 6.99 -19.28
C ILE A 48 3.24 7.45 -18.13
N ILE A 49 2.40 6.55 -17.61
CA ILE A 49 1.48 6.87 -16.51
C ILE A 49 2.18 6.63 -15.19
N SER A 50 2.17 7.64 -14.31
CA SER A 50 2.71 7.49 -12.95
C SER A 50 1.95 6.44 -12.14
N GLU A 51 2.62 5.78 -11.19
CA GLU A 51 1.98 4.82 -10.28
C GLU A 51 0.75 5.41 -9.57
N LYS A 52 0.83 6.70 -9.20
CA LYS A 52 -0.26 7.43 -8.54
C LYS A 52 -1.48 7.55 -9.45
N SER A 53 -1.27 7.86 -10.71
CA SER A 53 -2.35 7.98 -11.71
C SER A 53 -2.99 6.61 -11.99
N SER A 54 -2.19 5.55 -12.10
CA SER A 54 -2.69 4.17 -12.24
C SER A 54 -3.54 3.74 -11.04
N ALA A 55 -3.10 4.05 -9.82
CA ALA A 55 -3.87 3.76 -8.61
C ALA A 55 -5.20 4.54 -8.53
N ILE A 56 -5.23 5.79 -9.00
CA ILE A 56 -6.47 6.59 -9.07
C ILE A 56 -7.44 5.97 -10.08
N ARG A 57 -6.96 5.64 -11.28
CA ARG A 57 -7.77 5.00 -12.33
C ARG A 57 -8.31 3.64 -11.87
N PHE A 58 -7.47 2.82 -11.25
CA PHE A 58 -7.87 1.55 -10.66
C PHE A 58 -9.02 1.74 -9.66
N ARG A 59 -8.90 2.71 -8.74
CA ARG A 59 -9.95 3.02 -7.75
C ARG A 59 -11.26 3.45 -8.42
N GLU A 60 -11.20 4.26 -9.46
CA GLU A 60 -12.41 4.72 -10.15
C GLU A 60 -13.17 3.58 -10.80
N ILE A 61 -12.47 2.71 -11.54
CA ILE A 61 -13.08 1.58 -12.25
C ILE A 61 -13.53 0.50 -11.27
N SER A 62 -12.71 0.14 -10.27
CA SER A 62 -13.10 -0.86 -9.26
C SER A 62 -14.27 -0.38 -8.38
N ARG A 63 -14.37 0.93 -8.08
CA ARG A 63 -15.56 1.48 -7.41
C ARG A 63 -16.82 1.35 -8.26
N THR A 64 -16.75 1.62 -9.56
CA THR A 64 -17.95 1.58 -10.41
C THR A 64 -18.39 0.14 -10.67
N LYS A 65 -17.44 -0.74 -11.01
CA LYS A 65 -17.66 -2.14 -11.40
C LYS A 65 -17.85 -3.08 -10.22
N LEU A 66 -17.04 -2.94 -9.17
CA LEU A 66 -16.96 -3.89 -8.04
C LEU A 66 -17.38 -3.29 -6.69
N LYS A 67 -17.75 -2.00 -6.67
CA LYS A 67 -18.19 -1.27 -5.46
C LYS A 67 -17.15 -1.26 -4.33
N LEU A 68 -15.87 -1.34 -4.69
CA LEU A 68 -14.76 -1.20 -3.73
C LEU A 68 -14.69 0.24 -3.19
N ASN A 69 -14.48 0.35 -1.88
CA ASN A 69 -14.22 1.63 -1.25
C ASN A 69 -12.76 2.07 -1.48
N ARG A 70 -12.38 3.28 -1.02
CA ARG A 70 -11.04 3.84 -1.21
C ARG A 70 -9.93 2.95 -0.63
N CYS A 71 -10.07 2.52 0.63
CA CYS A 71 -9.06 1.74 1.32
C CYS A 71 -8.94 0.32 0.76
N GLN A 72 -10.08 -0.31 0.46
CA GLN A 72 -10.15 -1.61 -0.20
C GLN A 72 -9.48 -1.56 -1.57
N SER A 73 -9.85 -0.58 -2.41
CA SER A 73 -9.25 -0.41 -3.75
C SER A 73 -7.73 -0.26 -3.67
N ARG A 74 -7.24 0.50 -2.67
CA ARG A 74 -5.80 0.72 -2.50
C ARG A 74 -5.06 -0.57 -2.16
N ARG A 75 -5.58 -1.35 -1.20
CA ARG A 75 -4.97 -2.63 -0.79
C ARG A 75 -4.97 -3.63 -1.93
N VAL A 76 -6.12 -3.80 -2.59
CA VAL A 76 -6.27 -4.71 -3.72
C VAL A 76 -5.32 -4.33 -4.86
N TYR A 77 -5.18 -3.04 -5.16
CA TYR A 77 -4.21 -2.56 -6.16
C TYR A 77 -2.77 -2.94 -5.80
N GLU A 78 -2.37 -2.75 -4.54
CA GLU A 78 -1.01 -3.09 -4.09
C GLU A 78 -0.76 -4.61 -4.12
N ILE A 79 -1.72 -5.42 -3.69
CA ILE A 79 -1.64 -6.88 -3.75
C ILE A 79 -1.54 -7.36 -5.21
N LEU A 80 -2.37 -6.83 -6.11
CA LEU A 80 -2.34 -7.21 -7.52
C LEU A 80 -1.04 -6.76 -8.20
N ARG A 81 -0.47 -5.62 -7.80
CA ARG A 81 0.87 -5.23 -8.25
C ARG A 81 1.92 -6.25 -7.84
N LEU A 82 1.92 -6.67 -6.58
CA LEU A 82 2.84 -7.71 -6.11
C LEU A 82 2.61 -9.04 -6.84
N PHE A 83 1.34 -9.41 -7.05
CA PHE A 83 0.95 -10.62 -7.77
C PHE A 83 1.49 -10.66 -9.21
N LEU A 84 1.60 -9.51 -9.88
CA LEU A 84 2.09 -9.42 -11.25
C LEU A 84 3.62 -9.35 -11.36
N LEU A 85 4.35 -9.15 -10.25
CA LEU A 85 5.81 -9.15 -10.26
C LEU A 85 6.36 -10.57 -10.41
N PRO A 86 7.53 -10.75 -11.07
CA PRO A 86 8.24 -12.02 -11.00
C PRO A 86 8.52 -12.42 -9.54
N ARG A 87 8.43 -13.73 -9.26
CA ARG A 87 8.66 -14.29 -7.92
C ARG A 87 10.16 -14.43 -7.61
N THR A 88 10.89 -13.32 -7.70
CA THR A 88 12.30 -13.26 -7.30
C THR A 88 12.48 -12.31 -6.12
N ASP A 89 13.48 -12.58 -5.30
CA ASP A 89 13.76 -11.80 -4.09
C ASP A 89 14.04 -10.32 -4.41
N GLU A 90 14.64 -10.04 -5.56
CA GLU A 90 14.91 -8.67 -6.03
C GLU A 90 13.64 -7.84 -6.20
N TYR A 91 12.61 -8.39 -6.85
CA TYR A 91 11.34 -7.68 -7.05
C TYR A 91 10.54 -7.57 -5.76
N VAL A 92 10.57 -8.60 -4.91
CA VAL A 92 9.94 -8.56 -3.59
C VAL A 92 10.60 -7.49 -2.72
N LYS A 93 11.94 -7.42 -2.71
CA LYS A 93 12.69 -6.38 -1.99
C LYS A 93 12.36 -4.98 -2.52
N SER A 94 12.38 -4.80 -3.85
CA SER A 94 12.01 -3.52 -4.47
C SER A 94 10.59 -3.08 -4.11
N PHE A 95 9.64 -4.03 -4.05
CA PHE A 95 8.28 -3.76 -3.59
C PHE A 95 8.22 -3.41 -2.10
N SER A 96 8.99 -4.10 -1.26
CA SER A 96 9.15 -3.80 0.16
C SER A 96 9.70 -2.39 0.38
N ASP A 97 10.75 -2.00 -0.34
CA ASP A 97 11.33 -0.65 -0.26
C ASP A 97 10.30 0.43 -0.66
N ALA A 98 9.46 0.14 -1.65
CA ALA A 98 8.37 1.02 -2.04
C ALA A 98 7.26 1.10 -0.96
N LEU A 99 6.97 0.00 -0.26
CA LEU A 99 6.06 0.00 0.90
C LEU A 99 6.64 0.86 2.02
N THR A 100 7.91 0.67 2.38
CA THR A 100 8.62 1.44 3.41
C THR A 100 8.53 2.93 3.11
N LYS A 101 8.93 3.37 1.91
CA LYS A 101 8.85 4.79 1.50
C LYS A 101 7.46 5.38 1.68
N ARG A 102 6.40 4.62 1.39
CA ARG A 102 5.02 5.08 1.55
C ARG A 102 4.60 5.14 3.01
N ALA A 103 4.95 4.13 3.79
CA ALA A 103 4.67 4.09 5.22
C ALA A 103 5.40 5.23 5.93
N THR A 104 6.69 5.44 5.67
CA THR A 104 7.46 6.60 6.16
C THR A 104 6.75 7.92 5.85
N ALA A 105 6.29 8.11 4.60
CA ALA A 105 5.59 9.34 4.20
C ALA A 105 4.20 9.51 4.87
N TYR A 106 3.56 8.44 5.32
CA TYR A 106 2.34 8.51 6.12
C TYR A 106 2.69 8.92 7.55
N PHE A 107 3.62 8.20 8.17
CA PHE A 107 4.06 8.44 9.53
C PHE A 107 4.65 9.84 9.75
N GLN A 108 5.46 10.34 8.81
CA GLN A 108 5.99 11.71 8.86
C GLN A 108 4.89 12.77 8.91
N ARG A 109 3.71 12.51 8.33
CA ARG A 109 2.56 13.43 8.41
C ARG A 109 1.79 13.30 9.73
N VAL A 110 1.84 12.14 10.36
CA VAL A 110 1.11 11.83 11.60
C VAL A 110 1.95 12.15 12.83
N ARG A 111 3.29 12.30 12.70
CA ARG A 111 4.16 12.75 13.79
C ARG A 111 3.66 14.12 14.33
N PRO A 112 3.43 14.25 15.65
CA PRO A 112 2.97 15.50 16.25
C PRO A 112 3.92 16.69 15.98
N ASP A 113 5.22 16.44 15.83
CA ASP A 113 6.20 17.48 15.50
C ASP A 113 6.13 17.98 14.05
N ALA A 114 5.42 17.33 13.15
CA ALA A 114 5.13 17.90 11.82
C ALA A 114 4.23 19.15 11.91
N MET A 115 3.51 19.35 13.02
CA MET A 115 2.78 20.59 13.32
C MET A 115 3.62 21.65 14.04
N ARG A 116 4.74 21.28 14.68
CA ARG A 116 5.73 22.25 15.16
C ARG A 116 6.84 22.32 14.13
N GLY A 117 6.73 23.22 13.17
CA GLY A 117 7.65 23.37 12.03
C GLY A 117 9.15 23.28 12.35
N SER A 118 9.67 22.06 12.51
CA SER A 118 11.08 21.74 12.46
C SER A 118 11.42 21.63 10.99
N SER A 119 11.59 22.80 10.40
CA SER A 119 12.31 22.96 9.15
C SER A 119 13.64 22.22 9.29
N LEU A 120 13.99 21.37 8.32
CA LEU A 120 15.32 20.79 8.16
C LEU A 120 16.39 21.84 7.77
N VAL A 121 16.14 23.11 8.07
CA VAL A 121 17.07 24.22 7.89
C VAL A 121 17.40 24.76 9.29
N PRO A 122 18.63 24.61 9.78
CA PRO A 122 19.05 25.24 11.02
C PRO A 122 18.86 26.75 10.89
N LYS A 123 17.88 27.32 11.60
CA LYS A 123 17.86 28.76 11.84
C LYS A 123 19.06 29.07 12.72
N THR A 124 20.03 29.74 12.13
CA THR A 124 21.18 30.33 12.82
C THR A 124 20.68 31.36 13.83
N SER A 125 20.50 30.95 15.08
CA SER A 125 20.31 31.87 16.21
C SER A 125 20.80 31.25 17.51
N GLY A 126 22.00 31.68 17.94
CA GLY A 126 22.53 31.54 19.31
C GLY A 126 23.27 30.23 19.63
N PRO A 127 24.22 30.25 20.59
CA PRO A 127 24.93 29.05 21.02
C PRO A 127 23.95 28.14 21.75
N SER A 128 23.31 27.25 20.99
CA SER A 128 22.40 26.23 21.49
C SER A 128 23.16 25.36 22.47
N SER A 129 22.79 25.44 23.75
CA SER A 129 23.28 24.56 24.81
C SER A 129 23.03 23.11 24.38
N TYR A 130 24.09 22.43 23.96
CA TYR A 130 24.06 21.01 23.65
C TYR A 130 23.55 20.28 24.89
N ASN A 131 22.34 19.71 24.82
CA ASN A 131 21.76 18.90 25.88
C ASN A 131 21.88 17.42 25.49
N PRO A 132 22.84 16.68 26.05
CA PRO A 132 23.05 15.26 25.73
C PRO A 132 21.81 14.40 26.01
N LEU A 133 21.02 14.74 27.03
CA LEU A 133 19.80 14.00 27.36
C LEU A 133 18.75 14.16 26.26
N LYS A 134 18.54 15.39 25.78
CA LYS A 134 17.58 15.64 24.68
C LYS A 134 17.97 14.86 23.42
N LYS A 135 19.25 14.87 23.06
CA LYS A 135 19.78 14.11 21.92
C LYS A 135 19.51 12.61 22.09
N ALA A 136 19.77 12.03 23.26
CA ALA A 136 19.53 10.62 23.52
C ALA A 136 18.02 10.25 23.46
N PHE A 137 17.14 11.13 23.94
CA PHE A 137 15.69 10.94 23.81
C PHE A 137 15.22 10.99 22.34
N ASP A 138 15.73 11.95 21.57
CA ASP A 138 15.40 12.09 20.14
C ASP A 138 15.89 10.86 19.36
N GLU A 139 17.12 10.38 19.61
CA GLU A 139 17.68 9.16 19.00
C GLU A 139 16.87 7.91 19.35
N ALA A 140 16.50 7.73 20.63
CA ALA A 140 15.68 6.60 21.06
C ALA A 140 14.27 6.64 20.45
N ALA A 141 13.68 7.83 20.29
CA ALA A 141 12.38 8.00 19.64
C ALA A 141 12.44 7.67 18.14
N ASP A 142 13.53 8.03 17.46
CA ASP A 142 13.75 7.69 16.06
C ASP A 142 14.01 6.18 15.88
N GLU A 143 14.80 5.54 16.73
CA GLU A 143 15.05 4.09 16.67
C GLU A 143 13.76 3.27 16.92
N TYR A 144 12.98 3.66 17.94
CA TYR A 144 11.69 3.05 18.21
C TYR A 144 10.74 3.20 17.02
N PHE A 145 10.75 4.38 16.39
CA PHE A 145 9.94 4.68 15.23
C PHE A 145 10.31 3.81 14.01
N GLU A 146 11.59 3.71 13.70
CA GLU A 146 12.07 2.86 12.60
C GLU A 146 11.75 1.38 12.85
N SER A 147 11.84 0.93 14.10
CA SER A 147 11.47 -0.43 14.49
C SER A 147 9.99 -0.73 14.26
N GLN A 148 9.09 0.17 14.68
CA GLN A 148 7.66 0.05 14.43
C GLN A 148 7.33 0.05 12.93
N LEU A 149 7.92 0.97 12.18
CA LEU A 149 7.76 1.06 10.74
C LEU A 149 8.16 -0.24 10.05
N HIS A 150 9.32 -0.80 10.44
CA HIS A 150 9.82 -2.04 9.89
C HIS A 150 8.89 -3.22 10.20
N GLU A 151 8.40 -3.34 11.44
CA GLU A 151 7.46 -4.39 11.84
C GLU A 151 6.13 -4.30 11.06
N GLU A 152 5.59 -3.10 10.90
CA GLU A 152 4.36 -2.87 10.13
C GLU A 152 4.52 -3.25 8.66
N VAL A 153 5.60 -2.79 8.02
CA VAL A 153 5.88 -3.10 6.61
C VAL A 153 6.09 -4.61 6.42
N SER A 154 6.85 -5.25 7.32
CA SER A 154 7.10 -6.69 7.30
C SER A 154 5.78 -7.47 7.42
N THR A 155 4.94 -7.10 8.38
CA THR A 155 3.63 -7.73 8.60
C THR A 155 2.71 -7.54 7.39
N LEU A 156 2.68 -6.33 6.82
CA LEU A 156 1.87 -6.01 5.65
C LEU A 156 2.34 -6.79 4.41
N LEU A 157 3.65 -6.85 4.17
CA LEU A 157 4.23 -7.60 3.07
C LEU A 157 3.91 -9.09 3.17
N LYS A 158 4.08 -9.69 4.36
CA LYS A 158 3.73 -11.09 4.62
C LYS A 158 2.26 -11.36 4.31
N ASN A 159 1.35 -10.49 4.77
CA ASN A 159 -0.08 -10.62 4.48
C ASN A 159 -0.37 -10.56 2.98
N TYR A 160 0.31 -9.68 2.24
CA TYR A 160 0.15 -9.60 0.79
C TYR A 160 0.69 -10.84 0.08
N GLN A 161 1.85 -11.36 0.50
CA GLN A 161 2.44 -12.59 -0.03
C GLN A 161 1.52 -13.81 0.20
N ASP A 162 0.90 -13.92 1.38
CA ASP A 162 -0.06 -14.99 1.67
C ASP A 162 -1.27 -14.96 0.73
N ILE A 163 -1.74 -13.76 0.38
CA ILE A 163 -2.84 -13.59 -0.58
C ILE A 163 -2.36 -13.95 -1.99
N VAL A 164 -1.18 -13.49 -2.40
CA VAL A 164 -0.55 -13.82 -3.69
C VAL A 164 -0.42 -15.33 -3.86
N TYR A 165 0.06 -16.04 -2.84
CA TYR A 165 0.15 -17.51 -2.85
C TYR A 165 -1.22 -18.18 -3.09
N LYS A 166 -2.26 -17.69 -2.42
CA LYS A 166 -3.63 -18.19 -2.62
C LYS A 166 -4.18 -17.87 -4.02
N LEU A 167 -3.82 -16.73 -4.60
CA LEU A 167 -4.16 -16.37 -5.98
C LEU A 167 -3.44 -17.27 -7.00
N ASP A 168 -2.15 -17.57 -6.80
CA ASP A 168 -1.39 -18.47 -7.67
C ASP A 168 -2.03 -19.88 -7.71
N ARG A 169 -2.46 -20.39 -6.54
CA ARG A 169 -3.21 -21.66 -6.45
C ARG A 169 -4.55 -21.59 -7.18
N PHE A 170 -5.27 -20.47 -7.08
CA PHE A 170 -6.53 -20.27 -7.78
C PHE A 170 -6.35 -20.28 -9.30
N ILE A 171 -5.41 -19.52 -9.85
CA ILE A 171 -5.13 -19.51 -11.29
C ILE A 171 -4.68 -20.88 -11.79
N SER A 172 -3.87 -21.59 -11.01
CA SER A 172 -3.45 -22.95 -11.32
C SER A 172 -4.63 -23.93 -11.38
N SER A 173 -5.67 -23.73 -10.55
CA SER A 173 -6.87 -24.56 -10.58
C SER A 173 -7.75 -24.28 -11.81
N LEU A 174 -7.84 -23.03 -12.25
CA LEU A 174 -8.60 -22.65 -13.46
C LEU A 174 -7.97 -23.26 -14.73
N LYS A 175 -6.64 -23.25 -14.83
CA LYS A 175 -5.92 -23.83 -15.98
C LYS A 175 -6.07 -25.34 -16.11
N LYS A 176 -6.41 -26.05 -15.02
CA LYS A 176 -6.62 -27.51 -15.04
C LYS A 176 -8.04 -27.90 -15.47
N GLN A 177 -8.96 -26.94 -15.53
CA GLN A 177 -10.37 -27.15 -15.90
C GLN A 177 -10.70 -26.69 -17.32
N SER A 178 -9.74 -26.05 -18.01
CA SER A 178 -9.82 -25.61 -19.40
C SER A 178 -8.99 -26.51 -20.31
#